data_AF-A0A8H4R4F1-F1
#
_entry.id   AF-A0A8H4R4F1-F1
#
_cell.length_a   1.000
_cell.length_b   1.000
_cell.length_c   1.000
_cell.angle_alpha   90.00
_cell.angle_beta   90.00
_cell.angle_gamma   90.00
#
_symmetry.space_group_name_H-M   'P 1'
#
loop_
_entity.id
_entity.type
_entity.pdbx_description
1 polymer ?
#
loop_
_entity_poly.entity_id
_entity_poly.type
_entity_poly.pdbx_seq_one_letter_code
_entity_poly.pdbx_strand_id
1 'polypeptide(L)'
;MKESMTEKYQLSPVPSVFHQSFQYNSRFYFKPRSLPSSYSFYHASSVSQVTLHWLTLHTSPAMFDAFDSMPYSLQEKEERLAPARVLSEAGIECLLYGEDALAFVHSVPTGLFSLHIIVADHHQKRASEEIMLRLPYKHYTDIHPHHNDGILYDPARTRTFFNSTYLECTGSNDGVGIIGRLSPIAIIHPQSHFNVDVKDYSRSISHFPFPANIRFPTFVAFLDSLFETALDPPSGRTTDTSYSLFIVWISYLFEYNLRNKPAVLENGDLEPDHAEVKRQLRPEHQDIFDCISRDTIKGIGQAAGLKMRRDALRRLGRLDLSEKPLPKYPPGNPEIGARLKALREQSKSLSKAESRSVPLNAGTGSTPSPVQQPVSKRAYSTLPAPALRNMFSVARKLVRFLR
;
A
#
# COMPACT_ATOMS: atom_id res chain seq x y z
N MET A 1 28.88 32.90 -46.71
CA MET A 1 27.56 32.78 -47.37
C MET A 1 26.91 31.54 -46.78
N LYS A 2 25.86 31.73 -45.96
CA LYS A 2 24.83 30.77 -45.47
C LYS A 2 25.26 29.55 -44.63
N GLU A 3 24.60 29.14 -43.55
CA GLU A 3 23.47 29.65 -42.73
C GLU A 3 23.45 28.77 -41.46
N SER A 4 23.38 29.36 -40.26
CA SER A 4 23.20 28.62 -39.00
C SER A 4 21.71 28.57 -38.65
N MET A 5 21.14 27.37 -38.53
CA MET A 5 19.80 27.18 -37.97
C MET A 5 19.88 27.04 -36.44
N THR A 6 19.63 28.15 -35.74
CA THR A 6 19.23 28.16 -34.34
C THR A 6 17.71 28.34 -34.28
N GLU A 7 17.01 27.25 -33.99
CA GLU A 7 15.56 27.25 -33.77
C GLU A 7 15.28 27.65 -32.31
N LYS A 8 14.80 28.87 -32.11
CA LYS A 8 14.34 29.39 -30.81
C LYS A 8 12.89 28.97 -30.60
N TYR A 9 12.66 27.99 -29.74
CA TYR A 9 11.33 27.77 -29.17
C TYR A 9 11.12 28.73 -27.99
N GLN A 10 10.38 29.82 -28.23
CA GLN A 10 9.77 30.63 -27.18
C GLN A 10 8.43 30.01 -26.79
N LEU A 11 8.36 29.42 -25.60
CA LEU A 11 7.09 29.07 -24.96
C LEU A 11 6.58 30.27 -24.16
N SER A 12 5.38 30.73 -24.50
CA SER A 12 4.66 31.79 -23.77
C SER A 12 4.25 31.31 -22.37
N PRO A 13 4.22 32.20 -21.35
CA PRO A 13 3.86 31.82 -19.99
C PRO A 13 2.35 31.59 -19.89
N VAL A 14 1.95 30.40 -19.45
CA VAL A 14 0.58 30.10 -19.03
C VAL A 14 0.42 30.53 -17.56
N PRO A 15 -0.65 31.24 -17.16
CA PRO A 15 -0.82 31.66 -15.78
C PRO A 15 -1.15 30.46 -14.88
N SER A 16 -0.28 30.19 -13.91
CA SER A 16 -0.51 29.26 -12.80
C SER A 16 -1.52 29.86 -11.83
N VAL A 17 -2.79 29.49 -11.96
CA VAL A 17 -3.81 29.72 -10.93
C VAL A 17 -4.35 28.35 -10.53
N PHE A 18 -3.76 27.73 -9.50
CA PHE A 18 -4.40 26.82 -8.54
C PHE A 18 -3.29 26.25 -7.62
N HIS A 19 -3.01 26.95 -6.54
CA HIS A 19 -2.30 26.42 -5.38
C HIS A 19 -3.29 26.34 -4.23
N GLN A 20 -3.95 25.19 -4.07
CA GLN A 20 -4.60 24.84 -2.80
C GLN A 20 -3.57 24.08 -1.97
N SER A 21 -3.01 24.79 -1.01
CA SER A 21 -2.11 24.27 0.01
C SER A 21 -2.86 23.29 0.92
N PHE A 22 -2.60 21.99 0.75
CA PHE A 22 -2.95 21.01 1.78
C PHE A 22 -1.93 21.08 2.92
N GLN A 23 -2.17 21.96 3.88
CA GLN A 23 -1.45 21.96 5.15
C GLN A 23 -1.96 20.82 6.02
N TYR A 24 -1.14 19.77 6.21
CA TYR A 24 -1.39 18.79 7.25
C TYR A 24 -0.84 19.33 8.58
N ASN A 25 -1.73 19.84 9.43
CA ASN A 25 -1.41 20.36 10.75
C ASN A 25 -1.12 19.18 11.71
N SER A 26 0.14 18.90 11.97
CA SER A 26 0.59 17.84 12.90
C SER A 26 0.58 18.25 14.39
N ARG A 27 -0.18 19.29 14.77
CA ARG A 27 -0.28 19.74 16.17
C ARG A 27 -1.70 19.65 16.72
N PHE A 28 -2.04 18.48 17.25
CA PHE A 28 -3.03 18.35 18.31
C PHE A 28 -2.49 17.48 19.44
N TYR A 29 -1.76 18.11 20.37
CA TYR A 29 -1.64 17.61 21.73
C TYR A 29 -2.76 18.24 22.55
N PHE A 30 -3.79 17.48 22.91
CA PHE A 30 -4.78 17.90 23.91
C PHE A 30 -4.28 17.54 25.31
N LYS A 31 -4.04 18.56 26.14
CA LYS A 31 -3.92 18.45 27.59
C LYS A 31 -5.31 18.08 28.16
N PRO A 32 -5.44 17.12 29.09
CA PRO A 32 -6.75 16.71 29.59
C PRO A 32 -7.28 17.73 30.61
N ARG A 33 -8.48 18.26 30.37
CA ARG A 33 -9.36 18.73 31.44
C ARG A 33 -10.39 17.64 31.73
N SER A 34 -10.63 17.47 33.02
CA SER A 34 -11.41 16.43 33.69
C SER A 34 -12.89 16.34 33.29
N LEU A 35 -13.41 15.10 33.38
CA LEU A 35 -14.82 14.59 33.41
C LEU A 35 -15.39 14.05 32.08
N PRO A 36 -16.38 13.13 32.11
CA PRO A 36 -16.54 11.93 32.94
C PRO A 36 -16.64 10.63 32.10
N SER A 37 -16.45 9.51 32.80
CA SER A 37 -16.56 8.12 32.34
C SER A 37 -17.87 7.81 31.61
N SER A 38 -17.83 7.58 30.29
CA SER A 38 -18.45 6.43 29.61
C SER A 38 -18.36 6.59 28.08
N TYR A 39 -18.15 5.47 27.39
CA TYR A 39 -17.98 5.32 25.94
C TYR A 39 -16.63 5.75 25.34
N SER A 40 -15.69 4.80 25.30
CA SER A 40 -14.56 4.81 24.36
C SER A 40 -14.62 3.53 23.52
N PHE A 41 -15.03 3.68 22.26
CA PHE A 41 -14.90 2.66 21.22
C PHE A 41 -14.44 3.36 19.93
N TYR A 42 -13.22 3.90 19.91
CA TYR A 42 -12.57 4.33 18.68
C TYR A 42 -11.06 4.20 18.82
N HIS A 43 -10.45 3.31 18.04
CA HIS A 43 -9.22 3.54 17.27
C HIS A 43 -8.71 2.21 16.69
N ALA A 44 -9.42 1.76 15.66
CA ALA A 44 -8.95 0.78 14.69
C ALA A 44 -9.51 1.19 13.32
N SER A 45 -9.15 2.39 12.84
CA SER A 45 -9.77 2.94 11.63
C SER A 45 -8.98 4.01 10.88
N SER A 46 -7.71 4.29 11.15
CA SER A 46 -7.00 5.33 10.39
C SER A 46 -6.64 4.87 8.97
N VAL A 47 -6.17 3.63 8.79
CA VAL A 47 -5.79 3.15 7.45
C VAL A 47 -7.04 2.83 6.60
N SER A 48 -8.03 2.13 7.17
CA SER A 48 -9.26 1.77 6.44
C SER A 48 -10.12 2.97 6.04
N GLN A 49 -10.17 4.05 6.83
CA GLN A 49 -10.94 5.25 6.45
C GLN A 49 -10.22 6.11 5.40
N VAL A 50 -8.88 6.19 5.45
CA VAL A 50 -8.10 6.92 4.43
C VAL A 50 -8.22 6.25 3.06
N THR A 51 -8.18 4.92 2.98
CA THR A 51 -8.38 4.18 1.72
C THR A 51 -9.81 4.32 1.17
N LEU A 52 -10.84 4.28 2.04
CA LEU A 52 -12.25 4.41 1.63
C LEU A 52 -12.64 5.84 1.20
N HIS A 53 -12.11 6.88 1.87
CA HIS A 53 -12.41 8.26 1.50
C HIS A 53 -11.77 8.65 0.16
N TRP A 54 -10.54 8.19 -0.10
CA TRP A 54 -9.86 8.38 -1.38
C TRP A 54 -10.59 7.72 -2.55
N LEU A 55 -11.05 6.48 -2.40
CA LEU A 55 -11.78 5.78 -3.47
C LEU A 55 -13.15 6.39 -3.83
N THR A 56 -13.75 7.22 -2.96
CA THR A 56 -15.12 7.74 -3.16
C THR A 56 -15.16 9.10 -3.89
N LEU A 57 -14.06 9.84 -3.96
CA LEU A 57 -14.01 11.20 -4.52
C LEU A 57 -13.66 11.29 -6.02
N HIS A 58 -13.40 10.17 -6.72
CA HIS A 58 -12.67 10.18 -8.01
C HIS A 58 -13.44 9.64 -9.24
N THR A 59 -14.77 9.76 -9.31
CA THR A 59 -15.57 9.22 -10.45
C THR A 59 -16.08 10.28 -11.45
N SER A 60 -15.44 11.45 -11.56
CA SER A 60 -15.82 12.44 -12.58
C SER A 60 -15.02 12.24 -13.88
N PRO A 61 -15.67 12.14 -15.05
CA PRO A 61 -15.00 12.05 -16.36
C PRO A 61 -13.97 13.16 -16.63
N ALA A 62 -14.22 14.39 -16.14
CA ALA A 62 -13.32 15.53 -16.31
C ALA A 62 -11.99 15.40 -15.54
N MET A 63 -11.90 14.44 -14.60
CA MET A 63 -10.67 14.15 -13.87
C MET A 63 -9.71 13.27 -14.70
N PHE A 64 -10.21 12.51 -15.67
CA PHE A 64 -9.36 11.64 -16.48
C PHE A 64 -8.43 12.42 -17.41
N ASP A 65 -8.87 13.55 -17.96
CA ASP A 65 -8.01 14.45 -18.73
C ASP A 65 -6.94 15.14 -17.84
N ALA A 66 -7.20 15.28 -16.55
CA ALA A 66 -6.21 15.79 -15.58
C ALA A 66 -5.21 14.71 -15.13
N PHE A 67 -5.57 13.42 -15.21
CA PHE A 67 -4.67 12.31 -14.83
C PHE A 67 -3.47 12.15 -15.76
N ASP A 68 -3.56 12.63 -17.00
CA ASP A 68 -2.43 12.59 -17.93
C ASP A 68 -1.41 13.72 -17.65
N SER A 69 -1.74 14.67 -16.79
CA SER A 69 -0.79 15.65 -16.27
C SER A 69 -0.14 15.13 -14.98
N MET A 70 1.16 14.88 -15.02
CA MET A 70 1.92 14.53 -13.82
C MET A 70 1.83 15.68 -12.81
N PRO A 71 1.39 15.46 -11.56
CA PRO A 71 1.20 16.55 -10.59
C PRO A 71 2.52 17.14 -10.08
N TYR A 72 3.66 16.61 -10.53
CA TYR A 72 5.00 16.98 -10.10
C TYR A 72 5.77 17.66 -11.22
N SER A 73 6.21 18.88 -10.97
CA SER A 73 7.14 19.62 -11.81
C SER A 73 8.47 18.89 -11.93
N LEU A 74 9.22 19.16 -13.00
CA LEU A 74 10.55 18.56 -13.19
C LEU A 74 11.48 18.88 -12.01
N GLN A 75 11.44 20.12 -11.51
CA GLN A 75 12.23 20.55 -10.37
C GLN A 75 11.93 19.72 -9.11
N GLU A 76 10.65 19.53 -8.77
CA GLU A 76 10.27 18.71 -7.61
C GLU A 76 10.77 17.27 -7.75
N LYS A 77 10.69 16.70 -8.95
CA LYS A 77 11.25 15.37 -9.19
C LYS A 77 12.77 15.37 -9.00
N GLU A 78 13.50 16.30 -9.61
CA GLU A 78 14.96 16.37 -9.49
C GLU A 78 15.43 16.52 -8.05
N GLU A 79 14.75 17.36 -7.27
CA GLU A 79 15.04 17.59 -5.86
C GLU A 79 14.75 16.33 -5.05
N ARG A 80 13.60 15.69 -5.28
CA ARG A 80 13.25 14.45 -4.59
C ARG A 80 14.21 13.31 -4.93
N LEU A 81 14.73 13.27 -6.15
CA LEU A 81 15.70 12.27 -6.61
C LEU A 81 17.16 12.61 -6.26
N ALA A 82 17.41 13.68 -5.50
CA ALA A 82 18.77 14.06 -5.09
C ALA A 82 19.54 12.92 -4.39
N PRO A 83 18.95 12.12 -3.48
CA PRO A 83 19.65 10.97 -2.91
C PRO A 83 20.08 9.94 -3.95
N ALA A 84 19.23 9.65 -4.94
CA ALA A 84 19.56 8.72 -6.03
C ALA A 84 20.69 9.26 -6.91
N ARG A 85 20.70 10.58 -7.17
CA ARG A 85 21.78 11.26 -7.90
C ARG A 85 23.13 11.12 -7.19
N VAL A 86 23.15 11.32 -5.86
CA VAL A 86 24.36 11.12 -5.04
C VAL A 86 24.89 9.69 -5.16
N LEU A 87 24.02 8.69 -5.09
CA LEU A 87 24.41 7.28 -5.27
C LEU A 87 24.96 7.02 -6.67
N SER A 88 24.28 7.56 -7.68
CA SER A 88 24.70 7.51 -9.08
C SER A 88 26.13 8.06 -9.26
N GLU A 89 26.42 9.23 -8.70
CA GLU A 89 27.75 9.87 -8.74
C GLU A 89 28.82 9.08 -7.98
N ALA A 90 28.43 8.34 -6.95
CA ALA A 90 29.31 7.44 -6.19
C ALA A 90 29.52 6.07 -6.88
N GLY A 91 28.94 5.84 -8.06
CA GLY A 91 28.99 4.56 -8.76
C GLY A 91 28.20 3.46 -8.04
N ILE A 92 27.18 3.82 -7.27
CA ILE A 92 26.29 2.88 -6.58
C ILE A 92 25.00 2.78 -7.39
N GLU A 93 24.81 1.62 -8.02
CA GLU A 93 23.56 1.32 -8.73
C GLU A 93 22.39 1.26 -7.74
N CYS A 94 21.29 1.91 -8.12
CA CYS A 94 20.08 1.93 -7.32
C CYS A 94 18.83 1.86 -8.20
N LEU A 95 17.77 1.29 -7.63
CA LEU A 95 16.43 1.25 -8.20
C LEU A 95 15.50 2.07 -7.29
N LEU A 96 14.83 3.06 -7.86
CA LEU A 96 13.78 3.79 -7.16
C LEU A 96 12.48 2.99 -7.18
N TYR A 97 11.81 2.98 -6.04
CA TYR A 97 10.69 2.08 -5.77
C TYR A 97 9.55 2.82 -5.06
N GLY A 98 8.45 2.12 -4.75
CA GLY A 98 7.33 2.67 -4.00
C GLY A 98 6.61 3.81 -4.73
N GLU A 99 6.19 4.82 -3.98
CA GLU A 99 5.38 5.95 -4.48
C GLU A 99 6.08 6.76 -5.57
N ASP A 100 7.41 6.93 -5.48
CA ASP A 100 8.19 7.63 -6.49
C ASP A 100 8.16 6.90 -7.85
N ALA A 101 8.28 5.57 -7.85
CA ALA A 101 8.15 4.78 -9.07
C ALA A 101 6.73 4.80 -9.61
N LEU A 102 5.72 4.67 -8.74
CA LEU A 102 4.31 4.78 -9.09
C LEU A 102 4.01 6.13 -9.77
N ALA A 103 4.44 7.23 -9.15
CA ALA A 103 4.20 8.56 -9.67
C ALA A 103 5.00 8.78 -10.96
N PHE A 104 6.33 8.69 -10.92
CA PHE A 104 7.16 9.25 -11.99
C PHE A 104 7.18 8.42 -13.27
N VAL A 105 7.02 7.10 -13.15
CA VAL A 105 7.16 6.17 -14.28
C VAL A 105 5.84 5.50 -14.65
N HIS A 106 4.98 5.23 -13.67
CA HIS A 106 3.69 4.60 -13.91
C HIS A 106 2.51 5.59 -13.93
N SER A 107 2.79 6.89 -13.86
CA SER A 107 1.80 7.97 -13.95
C SER A 107 0.63 7.80 -12.96
N VAL A 108 0.93 7.28 -11.76
CA VAL A 108 -0.04 7.14 -10.68
C VAL A 108 -0.09 8.46 -9.90
N PRO A 109 -1.26 9.10 -9.77
CA PRO A 109 -1.44 10.34 -9.00
C PRO A 109 -1.50 10.04 -7.50
N THR A 110 -0.36 9.67 -6.91
CA THR A 110 -0.26 9.29 -5.49
C THR A 110 0.58 10.29 -4.70
N GLY A 111 0.35 10.39 -3.40
CA GLY A 111 1.15 11.22 -2.50
C GLY A 111 2.56 10.67 -2.29
N LEU A 112 3.54 11.56 -2.22
CA LEU A 112 4.96 11.21 -2.13
C LEU A 112 5.49 11.26 -0.68
N PHE A 113 5.23 10.20 0.10
CA PHE A 113 5.52 10.17 1.54
C PHE A 113 6.99 9.93 1.90
N SER A 114 7.54 8.80 1.48
CA SER A 114 8.95 8.41 1.74
C SER A 114 9.63 8.05 0.44
N LEU A 115 10.91 8.34 0.31
CA LEU A 115 11.70 7.93 -0.85
C LEU A 115 12.24 6.52 -0.61
N HIS A 116 11.77 5.55 -1.41
CA HIS A 116 12.22 4.16 -1.34
C HIS A 116 13.34 3.90 -2.36
N ILE A 117 14.54 3.58 -1.88
CA ILE A 117 15.72 3.32 -2.70
C ILE A 117 16.17 1.88 -2.47
N ILE A 118 16.24 1.08 -3.52
CA ILE A 118 16.76 -0.28 -3.47
C ILE A 118 18.20 -0.28 -4.00
N VAL A 119 19.12 -0.89 -3.27
CA VAL A 119 20.52 -1.07 -3.66
C VAL A 119 20.94 -2.53 -3.48
N ALA A 120 22.03 -2.94 -4.12
CA ALA A 120 22.63 -4.24 -3.84
C ALA A 120 22.93 -4.39 -2.34
N ASP A 121 22.71 -5.58 -1.77
CA ASP A 121 22.77 -5.82 -0.32
C ASP A 121 24.07 -5.32 0.32
N HIS A 122 25.21 -5.55 -0.32
CA HIS A 122 26.54 -5.14 0.16
C HIS A 122 26.79 -3.62 0.05
N HIS A 123 25.96 -2.88 -0.68
CA HIS A 123 26.05 -1.43 -0.82
C HIS A 123 25.16 -0.65 0.14
N GLN A 124 24.27 -1.31 0.89
CA GLN A 124 23.30 -0.61 1.73
C GLN A 124 23.94 0.40 2.70
N LYS A 125 24.95 -0.03 3.45
CA LYS A 125 25.66 0.82 4.41
C LYS A 125 26.34 1.99 3.70
N ARG A 126 27.15 1.69 2.69
CA ARG A 126 27.88 2.69 1.88
C ARG A 126 26.93 3.71 1.26
N ALA A 127 25.79 3.27 0.73
CA ALA A 127 24.78 4.15 0.15
C ALA A 127 24.23 5.15 1.19
N SER A 128 23.96 4.68 2.41
CA SER A 128 23.50 5.56 3.49
C SER A 128 24.56 6.59 3.90
N GLU A 129 25.82 6.20 3.93
CA GLU A 129 26.95 7.08 4.26
C GLU A 129 27.15 8.15 3.19
N GLU A 130 27.09 7.79 1.90
CA GLU A 130 27.20 8.75 0.78
C GLU A 130 26.07 9.78 0.80
N ILE A 131 24.83 9.36 1.06
CA ILE A 131 23.69 10.28 1.13
C ILE A 131 23.88 11.27 2.29
N MET A 132 24.24 10.80 3.50
CA MET A 132 24.44 11.68 4.65
C MET A 132 25.67 12.59 4.50
N LEU A 133 26.67 12.18 3.73
CA LEU A 133 27.86 12.97 3.47
C LEU A 133 27.56 14.21 2.61
N ARG A 134 26.66 14.08 1.63
CA ARG A 134 26.40 15.12 0.61
C ARG A 134 25.08 15.86 0.78
N LEU A 135 24.13 15.27 1.48
CA LEU A 135 22.79 15.81 1.69
C LEU A 135 22.51 15.94 3.18
N PRO A 136 21.61 16.85 3.60
CA PRO A 136 21.29 17.07 5.00
C PRO A 136 20.41 15.94 5.53
N TYR A 137 20.93 14.72 5.58
CA TYR A 137 20.28 13.55 6.16
C TYR A 137 21.07 13.07 7.37
N LYS A 138 20.36 12.51 8.35
CA LYS A 138 20.94 11.76 9.47
C LYS A 138 20.26 10.40 9.58
N HIS A 139 20.88 9.46 10.28
CA HIS A 139 20.20 8.22 10.64
C HIS A 139 18.94 8.52 11.46
N TYR A 140 17.83 7.95 11.01
CA TYR A 140 16.58 7.93 11.75
C TYR A 140 16.53 6.63 12.54
N THR A 141 16.48 6.72 13.87
CA THR A 141 16.41 5.56 14.79
C THR A 141 15.01 5.36 15.39
N ASP A 142 14.13 6.34 15.25
CA ASP A 142 12.77 6.26 15.78
C ASP A 142 11.86 5.40 14.88
N ILE A 143 10.57 5.38 15.20
CA ILE A 143 9.55 4.70 14.41
C ILE A 143 8.70 5.73 13.69
N HIS A 144 8.75 5.69 12.36
CA HIS A 144 7.97 6.59 11.53
C HIS A 144 6.49 6.18 11.55
N PRO A 145 5.53 7.08 11.78
CA PRO A 145 4.11 6.72 11.90
C PRO A 145 3.54 5.94 10.70
N HIS A 146 3.99 6.26 9.48
CA HIS A 146 3.56 5.55 8.27
C HIS A 146 4.25 4.18 8.07
N HIS A 147 5.34 3.93 8.79
CA HIS A 147 6.13 2.69 8.72
C HIS A 147 6.18 1.96 10.06
N ASN A 148 5.17 2.19 10.90
CA ASN A 148 4.95 1.48 12.14
C ASN A 148 3.94 0.37 11.90
N ASP A 149 4.23 -0.83 12.39
CA ASP A 149 3.19 -1.85 12.50
C ASP A 149 2.26 -1.46 13.64
N GLY A 150 0.94 -1.63 13.47
CA GLY A 150 -0.05 -1.10 14.40
C GLY A 150 0.14 -1.57 15.86
N ILE A 151 -0.60 -0.94 16.78
CA ILE A 151 -0.60 -1.08 18.26
C ILE A 151 -0.38 -2.51 18.82
N LEU A 152 -0.64 -3.56 18.05
CA LEU A 152 -0.41 -4.95 18.48
C LEU A 152 1.07 -5.34 18.58
N TYR A 153 1.97 -4.61 17.94
CA TYR A 153 3.40 -4.90 17.94
C TYR A 153 4.15 -3.94 18.86
N ASP A 154 5.28 -4.39 19.42
CA ASP A 154 6.10 -3.58 20.32
C ASP A 154 6.47 -2.25 19.63
N PRO A 155 5.91 -1.10 20.08
CA PRO A 155 6.14 0.21 19.49
C PRO A 155 7.58 0.68 19.64
N ALA A 156 8.42 -0.03 20.37
CA ALA A 156 9.85 0.24 20.42
C ALA A 156 10.65 -0.54 19.35
N ARG A 157 10.03 -1.45 18.58
CA ARG A 157 10.80 -2.52 17.90
C ARG A 157 10.41 -2.96 16.49
N THR A 158 9.30 -2.55 15.90
CA THR A 158 8.90 -3.11 14.59
C THR A 158 8.66 -2.06 13.52
N ARG A 159 9.76 -1.68 12.87
CA ARG A 159 9.70 -1.01 11.57
C ARG A 159 9.10 -1.95 10.52
N THR A 160 8.29 -1.40 9.62
CA THR A 160 7.78 -2.11 8.44
C THR A 160 8.91 -2.81 7.68
N PHE A 161 10.05 -2.13 7.49
CA PHE A 161 11.22 -2.62 6.77
C PHE A 161 12.43 -2.76 7.69
N PHE A 162 12.43 -3.77 8.56
CA PHE A 162 13.42 -3.91 9.63
C PHE A 162 14.87 -4.10 9.18
N ASN A 163 15.12 -4.60 7.97
CA ASN A 163 16.46 -4.72 7.40
C ASN A 163 16.88 -3.48 6.61
N SER A 164 16.11 -2.39 6.66
CA SER A 164 16.36 -1.17 5.87
C SER A 164 16.96 -0.06 6.72
N THR A 165 17.76 0.79 6.09
CA THR A 165 18.33 1.97 6.72
C THR A 165 17.41 3.15 6.48
N TYR A 166 16.98 3.81 7.55
CA TYR A 166 16.12 4.97 7.49
C TYR A 166 16.95 6.22 7.71
N LEU A 167 16.75 7.23 6.86
CA LEU A 167 17.40 8.53 6.93
C LEU A 167 16.31 9.61 7.06
N GLU A 168 16.50 10.54 7.99
CA GLU A 168 15.66 11.73 8.18
C GLU A 168 16.37 12.96 7.64
N CYS A 169 15.67 13.76 6.85
CA CYS A 169 16.19 15.05 6.39
C CYS A 169 16.24 16.06 7.55
N THR A 170 17.40 16.64 7.83
CA THR A 170 17.63 17.63 8.90
C THR A 170 17.41 19.07 8.46
N GLY A 171 17.34 19.31 7.15
CA GLY A 171 17.32 20.65 6.55
C GLY A 171 15.96 21.38 6.54
N SER A 172 14.94 20.90 7.27
CA SER A 172 13.55 21.38 7.11
C SER A 172 12.96 22.14 8.30
N ASN A 173 13.73 22.54 9.31
CA ASN A 173 13.17 23.06 10.56
C ASN A 173 12.94 24.57 10.61
N ASP A 174 13.28 25.31 9.55
CA ASP A 174 13.27 26.78 9.62
C ASP A 174 11.87 27.39 9.62
N GLY A 175 10.79 26.59 9.53
CA GLY A 175 9.40 27.06 9.66
C GLY A 175 8.94 28.03 8.57
N VAL A 176 9.84 28.46 7.69
CA VAL A 176 9.64 29.41 6.60
C VAL A 176 9.86 28.67 5.29
N GLY A 177 8.77 28.17 4.70
CA GLY A 177 8.68 27.94 3.26
C GLY A 177 9.46 26.78 2.63
N ILE A 178 10.40 26.11 3.31
CA ILE A 178 11.01 24.85 2.81
C ILE A 178 10.08 23.66 3.11
N ILE A 179 8.80 23.84 2.82
CA ILE A 179 7.98 22.71 2.42
C ILE A 179 8.47 22.37 1.01
N GLY A 180 8.97 21.15 0.80
CA GLY A 180 8.62 20.47 -0.46
C GLY A 180 9.73 20.05 -1.41
N ARG A 181 11.02 20.09 -1.06
CA ARG A 181 12.08 19.76 -2.04
C ARG A 181 12.70 18.38 -1.86
N LEU A 182 13.20 18.07 -0.66
CA LEU A 182 13.71 16.74 -0.32
C LEU A 182 12.62 15.89 0.34
N SER A 183 12.70 14.56 0.15
CA SER A 183 11.84 13.64 0.89
C SER A 183 12.16 13.71 2.39
N PRO A 184 11.17 13.89 3.29
CA PRO A 184 11.43 13.94 4.73
C PRO A 184 12.14 12.69 5.26
N ILE A 185 11.83 11.54 4.65
CA ILE A 185 12.41 10.24 4.99
C ILE A 185 12.88 9.55 3.71
N ALA A 186 14.15 9.15 3.67
CA ALA A 186 14.67 8.22 2.67
C ALA A 186 14.90 6.85 3.32
N ILE A 187 14.47 5.78 2.65
CA ILE A 187 14.59 4.41 3.13
C ILE A 187 15.41 3.62 2.12
N ILE A 188 16.55 3.12 2.59
CA ILE A 188 17.51 2.37 1.78
C ILE A 188 17.33 0.89 2.07
N HIS A 189 16.83 0.18 1.07
CA HIS A 189 16.50 -1.22 1.12
C HIS A 189 17.61 -2.07 0.48
N PRO A 190 17.94 -3.23 1.07
CA PRO A 190 18.71 -4.23 0.36
C PRO A 190 17.82 -4.87 -0.72
N GLN A 191 18.36 -5.13 -1.90
CA GLN A 191 17.61 -5.69 -3.03
C GLN A 191 16.98 -7.05 -2.71
N SER A 192 17.64 -7.84 -1.86
CA SER A 192 17.10 -9.10 -1.38
C SER A 192 15.76 -8.92 -0.68
N HIS A 193 15.46 -7.76 -0.09
CA HIS A 193 14.18 -7.51 0.57
C HIS A 193 12.98 -7.53 -0.38
N PHE A 194 13.20 -7.14 -1.64
CA PHE A 194 12.14 -7.01 -2.66
C PHE A 194 12.22 -8.09 -3.75
N ASN A 195 13.19 -9.01 -3.67
CA ASN A 195 13.48 -9.98 -4.72
C ASN A 195 13.68 -9.33 -6.10
N VAL A 196 14.39 -8.20 -6.11
CA VAL A 196 14.80 -7.51 -7.33
C VAL A 196 16.33 -7.58 -7.46
N ASP A 197 16.81 -7.50 -8.69
CA ASP A 197 18.22 -7.30 -8.98
C ASP A 197 18.39 -5.89 -9.57
N VAL A 198 19.13 -5.02 -8.88
CA VAL A 198 19.36 -3.65 -9.37
C VAL A 198 20.20 -3.62 -10.65
N LYS A 199 20.89 -4.71 -10.98
CA LYS A 199 21.68 -4.89 -12.21
C LYS A 199 20.87 -5.43 -13.37
N ASP A 200 19.64 -5.91 -13.12
CA ASP A 200 18.77 -6.40 -14.18
C ASP A 200 18.11 -5.23 -14.91
N TYR A 201 18.81 -4.74 -15.93
CA TYR A 201 18.33 -3.66 -16.79
C TYR A 201 17.19 -4.09 -17.72
N SER A 202 16.93 -5.40 -17.91
CA SER A 202 15.78 -5.86 -18.68
C SER A 202 14.46 -5.65 -17.92
N ARG A 203 14.55 -5.58 -16.59
CA ARG A 203 13.41 -5.42 -15.68
C ARG A 203 13.28 -4.01 -15.11
N SER A 204 14.11 -3.08 -15.56
CA SER A 204 14.10 -1.69 -15.10
C SER A 204 14.24 -0.72 -16.27
N ILE A 205 13.78 0.51 -16.09
CA ILE A 205 13.84 1.58 -17.09
C ILE A 205 14.45 2.85 -16.52
N SER A 206 15.20 3.56 -17.34
CA SER A 206 15.63 4.93 -17.06
C SER A 206 14.52 5.90 -17.47
N HIS A 207 14.33 6.98 -16.72
CA HIS A 207 13.35 8.01 -17.05
C HIS A 207 14.05 9.33 -17.33
N PHE A 208 13.90 9.85 -18.55
CA PHE A 208 14.40 11.18 -18.91
C PHE A 208 13.66 12.26 -18.10
N PRO A 209 14.34 13.32 -17.61
CA PRO A 209 15.72 13.73 -17.89
C PRO A 209 16.76 13.25 -16.88
N PHE A 210 16.45 12.23 -16.07
CA PHE A 210 17.37 11.75 -15.06
C PHE A 210 18.53 10.95 -15.66
N PRO A 211 19.71 10.94 -14.98
CA PRO A 211 20.82 10.08 -15.36
C PRO A 211 20.39 8.62 -15.59
N ALA A 212 20.93 7.97 -16.63
CA ALA A 212 20.48 6.64 -17.06
C ALA A 212 20.70 5.51 -16.03
N ASN A 213 21.56 5.77 -15.04
CA ASN A 213 21.83 4.89 -13.90
C ASN A 213 20.85 5.08 -12.74
N ILE A 214 20.00 6.11 -12.75
CA ILE A 214 18.82 6.19 -11.89
C ILE A 214 17.69 5.45 -12.60
N ARG A 215 17.33 4.28 -12.07
CA ARG A 215 16.37 3.38 -12.71
C ARG A 215 15.13 3.18 -11.86
N PHE A 216 14.05 2.76 -12.51
CA PHE A 216 12.77 2.42 -11.93
C PHE A 216 12.36 1.03 -12.42
N PRO A 217 11.57 0.25 -11.66
CA PRO A 217 11.08 -1.04 -12.16
C PRO A 217 10.20 -0.82 -13.40
N THR A 218 10.24 -1.77 -14.34
CA THR A 218 9.16 -1.90 -15.34
C THR A 218 7.86 -2.25 -14.62
N PHE A 219 6.72 -2.01 -15.27
CA PHE A 219 5.40 -2.33 -14.69
C PHE A 219 5.31 -3.79 -14.22
N VAL A 220 5.74 -4.73 -15.07
CA VAL A 220 5.74 -6.17 -14.78
C VAL A 220 6.72 -6.49 -13.66
N ALA A 221 7.92 -5.90 -13.67
CA ALA A 221 8.89 -6.13 -12.60
C ALA A 221 8.41 -5.61 -11.25
N PHE A 222 7.72 -4.47 -11.23
CA PHE A 222 7.14 -3.91 -10.02
C PHE A 222 6.06 -4.85 -9.46
N LEU A 223 5.11 -5.30 -10.29
CA LEU A 223 4.08 -6.25 -9.87
C LEU A 223 4.66 -7.57 -9.35
N ASP A 224 5.63 -8.15 -10.07
CA ASP A 224 6.30 -9.39 -9.65
C ASP A 224 6.97 -9.23 -8.29
N SER A 225 7.66 -8.11 -8.07
CA SER A 225 8.31 -7.81 -6.80
C SER A 225 7.29 -7.61 -5.67
N LEU A 226 6.17 -6.94 -5.94
CA LEU A 226 5.10 -6.72 -4.95
C LEU A 226 4.40 -8.01 -4.56
N PHE A 227 4.03 -8.86 -5.53
CA PHE A 227 3.42 -10.16 -5.22
C PHE A 227 4.34 -11.04 -4.39
N GLU A 228 5.61 -11.11 -4.75
CA GLU A 228 6.55 -11.94 -4.01
C GLU A 228 6.76 -11.41 -2.59
N THR A 229 7.04 -10.11 -2.47
CA THR A 229 7.37 -9.50 -1.17
C THR A 229 6.17 -9.49 -0.23
N ALA A 230 4.95 -9.29 -0.74
CA ALA A 230 3.73 -9.30 0.07
C ALA A 230 3.35 -10.71 0.56
N LEU A 231 3.61 -11.75 -0.24
CA LEU A 231 3.16 -13.11 0.07
C LEU A 231 4.23 -13.95 0.77
N ASP A 232 5.49 -13.77 0.42
CA ASP A 232 6.62 -14.58 0.88
C ASP A 232 7.87 -13.70 1.05
N PRO A 233 7.84 -12.73 1.99
CA PRO A 233 8.96 -11.83 2.19
C PRO A 233 10.23 -12.63 2.50
N PRO A 234 11.37 -12.33 1.84
CA PRO A 234 12.63 -13.07 2.00
C PRO A 234 13.12 -13.16 3.44
N SER A 235 12.71 -12.19 4.25
CA SER A 235 13.02 -12.11 5.66
C SER A 235 12.27 -13.13 6.54
N GLY A 236 11.29 -13.83 5.95
CA GLY A 236 10.37 -14.74 6.64
C GLY A 236 9.41 -14.00 7.59
N ARG A 237 9.37 -12.68 7.54
CA ARG A 237 8.53 -11.84 8.41
C ARG A 237 7.66 -10.90 7.60
N THR A 238 6.38 -10.84 7.96
CA THR A 238 5.40 -9.93 7.35
C THR A 238 4.82 -9.01 8.42
N THR A 239 4.57 -7.75 8.08
CA THR A 239 3.86 -6.79 8.93
C THR A 239 2.51 -6.48 8.31
N ASP A 240 1.50 -6.14 9.12
CA ASP A 240 0.20 -5.74 8.56
C ASP A 240 0.35 -4.44 7.74
N THR A 241 1.23 -3.55 8.20
CA THR A 241 1.56 -2.30 7.49
C THR A 241 2.24 -2.55 6.14
N SER A 242 3.28 -3.41 6.04
CA SER A 242 3.92 -3.70 4.74
C SER A 242 2.96 -4.34 3.77
N TYR A 243 2.21 -5.35 4.23
CA TYR A 243 1.23 -6.04 3.42
C TYR A 243 0.18 -5.06 2.87
N SER A 244 -0.39 -4.23 3.75
CA SER A 244 -1.38 -3.23 3.37
C SER A 244 -0.82 -2.23 2.35
N LEU A 245 0.41 -1.76 2.56
CA LEU A 245 1.09 -0.86 1.64
C LEU A 245 1.27 -1.47 0.25
N PHE A 246 1.74 -2.72 0.17
CA PHE A 246 1.92 -3.41 -1.11
C PHE A 246 0.59 -3.65 -1.82
N ILE A 247 -0.48 -4.00 -1.10
CA ILE A 247 -1.81 -4.14 -1.70
C ILE A 247 -2.34 -2.82 -2.24
N VAL A 248 -2.07 -1.70 -1.56
CA VAL A 248 -2.41 -0.36 -2.07
C VAL A 248 -1.65 -0.06 -3.36
N TRP A 249 -0.34 -0.32 -3.40
CA TRP A 249 0.46 -0.10 -4.61
C TRP A 249 0.03 -0.99 -5.78
N ILE A 250 -0.26 -2.28 -5.53
CA ILE A 250 -0.85 -3.19 -6.53
C ILE A 250 -2.18 -2.62 -7.04
N SER A 251 -3.05 -2.13 -6.14
CA SER A 251 -4.34 -1.57 -6.53
C SER A 251 -4.19 -0.33 -7.42
N TYR A 252 -3.22 0.54 -7.12
CA TYR A 252 -2.91 1.69 -7.96
C TYR A 252 -2.42 1.28 -9.35
N LEU A 253 -1.50 0.31 -9.43
CA LEU A 253 -0.99 -0.19 -10.72
C LEU A 253 -2.14 -0.75 -11.59
N PHE A 254 -3.08 -1.49 -10.99
CA PHE A 254 -4.25 -2.00 -11.71
C PHE A 254 -5.22 -0.88 -12.13
N GLU A 255 -5.47 0.10 -11.28
CA GLU A 255 -6.45 1.15 -11.57
C GLU A 255 -5.93 2.12 -12.66
N TYR A 256 -4.66 2.52 -12.58
CA TYR A 256 -4.12 3.58 -13.43
C TYR A 256 -3.42 3.09 -14.69
N ASN A 257 -2.88 1.87 -14.70
CA ASN A 257 -2.18 1.31 -15.87
C ASN A 257 -2.99 0.26 -16.63
N LEU A 258 -4.03 -0.32 -16.02
CA LEU A 258 -4.93 -1.29 -16.66
C LEU A 258 -6.36 -0.72 -16.75
N ARG A 259 -6.48 0.41 -17.45
CA ARG A 259 -7.69 1.26 -17.51
C ARG A 259 -8.87 0.61 -18.23
N ASN A 260 -8.64 -0.37 -19.11
CA ASN A 260 -9.73 -1.01 -19.86
C ASN A 260 -10.68 -1.76 -18.90
N LYS A 261 -11.95 -1.34 -18.90
CA LYS A 261 -13.04 -1.96 -18.14
C LYS A 261 -14.19 -2.34 -19.08
N PRO A 262 -14.78 -3.53 -18.92
CA PRO A 262 -14.45 -4.57 -17.93
C PRO A 262 -13.07 -5.20 -18.21
N ALA A 263 -12.39 -5.69 -17.18
CA ALA A 263 -11.10 -6.39 -17.37
C ALA A 263 -11.26 -7.79 -18.00
N VAL A 264 -12.51 -8.26 -18.07
CA VAL A 264 -12.91 -9.57 -18.60
C VAL A 264 -13.95 -9.33 -19.68
N LEU A 265 -13.68 -9.85 -20.87
CA LEU A 265 -14.55 -9.79 -22.03
C LEU A 265 -15.78 -10.69 -21.84
N GLU A 266 -16.80 -10.52 -22.68
CA GLU A 266 -18.04 -11.33 -22.61
C GLU A 266 -17.79 -12.83 -22.80
N ASN A 267 -16.73 -13.19 -23.54
CA ASN A 267 -16.32 -14.58 -23.75
C ASN A 267 -15.56 -15.19 -22.55
N GLY A 268 -15.30 -14.40 -21.50
CA GLY A 268 -14.55 -14.83 -20.32
C GLY A 268 -13.04 -14.65 -20.43
N ASP A 269 -12.49 -14.16 -21.54
CA ASP A 269 -11.06 -13.86 -21.66
C ASP A 269 -10.71 -12.55 -20.95
N LEU A 270 -9.43 -12.37 -20.63
CA LEU A 270 -8.93 -11.07 -20.17
C LEU A 270 -8.83 -10.11 -21.35
N GLU A 271 -9.06 -8.82 -21.07
CA GLU A 271 -8.71 -7.75 -22.02
C GLU A 271 -7.25 -7.88 -22.49
N PRO A 272 -6.92 -7.51 -23.75
CA PRO A 272 -5.59 -7.73 -24.32
C PRO A 272 -4.43 -7.21 -23.45
N ASP A 273 -4.56 -6.01 -22.89
CA ASP A 273 -3.54 -5.43 -22.01
C ASP A 273 -3.35 -6.23 -20.72
N HIS A 274 -4.44 -6.75 -20.14
CA HIS A 274 -4.37 -7.59 -18.95
C HIS A 274 -3.77 -8.97 -19.29
N ALA A 275 -4.15 -9.55 -20.43
CA ALA A 275 -3.62 -10.82 -20.91
C ALA A 275 -2.11 -10.73 -21.17
N GLU A 276 -1.67 -9.62 -21.77
CA GLU A 276 -0.26 -9.38 -22.06
C GLU A 276 0.58 -9.21 -20.80
N VAL A 277 0.10 -8.43 -19.82
CA VAL A 277 0.76 -8.32 -18.51
C VAL A 277 0.83 -9.67 -17.83
N LYS A 278 -0.27 -10.43 -17.79
CA LYS A 278 -0.30 -11.78 -17.22
C LYS A 278 0.76 -12.68 -17.85
N ARG A 279 0.92 -12.62 -19.18
CA ARG A 279 1.90 -13.41 -19.93
C ARG A 279 3.33 -13.05 -19.58
N GLN A 280 3.61 -11.77 -19.33
CA GLN A 280 4.95 -11.27 -18.99
C GLN A 280 5.35 -11.51 -17.52
N LEU A 281 4.37 -11.62 -16.61
CA LEU A 281 4.62 -11.95 -15.21
C LEU A 281 5.24 -13.32 -15.04
N ARG A 282 5.98 -13.50 -13.94
CA ARG A 282 6.51 -14.82 -13.57
C ARG A 282 5.38 -15.85 -13.47
N PRO A 283 5.60 -17.10 -13.92
CA PRO A 283 4.57 -18.14 -13.91
C PRO A 283 3.88 -18.33 -12.56
N GLU A 284 4.62 -18.23 -11.45
CA GLU A 284 4.07 -18.34 -10.09
C GLU A 284 3.12 -17.20 -9.66
N HIS A 285 3.04 -16.12 -10.41
CA HIS A 285 2.20 -14.94 -10.11
C HIS A 285 1.00 -14.77 -11.04
N GLN A 286 0.95 -15.51 -12.15
CA GLN A 286 -0.08 -15.35 -13.17
C GLN A 286 -1.48 -15.66 -12.63
N ASP A 287 -1.63 -16.68 -11.78
CA ASP A 287 -2.91 -17.03 -11.15
C ASP A 287 -3.40 -15.93 -10.19
N ILE A 288 -2.49 -15.33 -9.43
CA ILE A 288 -2.81 -14.24 -8.50
C ILE A 288 -3.28 -13.02 -9.28
N PHE A 289 -2.53 -12.65 -10.32
CA PHE A 289 -2.90 -11.56 -11.22
C PHE A 289 -4.30 -11.79 -11.83
N ASP A 290 -4.53 -12.97 -12.41
CA ASP A 290 -5.81 -13.35 -13.02
C ASP A 290 -6.97 -13.25 -12.00
N CYS A 291 -6.77 -13.71 -10.76
CA CYS A 291 -7.76 -13.59 -9.71
C CYS A 291 -8.11 -12.14 -9.37
N ILE A 292 -7.12 -11.23 -9.33
CA ILE A 292 -7.33 -9.80 -9.10
C ILE A 292 -8.06 -9.17 -10.29
N SER A 293 -7.59 -9.41 -11.53
CA SER A 293 -8.19 -8.85 -12.75
C SER A 293 -9.65 -9.25 -12.89
N ARG A 294 -9.99 -10.50 -12.57
CA ARG A 294 -11.35 -11.03 -12.66
C ARG A 294 -12.23 -10.70 -11.45
N ASP A 295 -11.66 -10.10 -10.41
CA ASP A 295 -12.34 -9.84 -9.12
C ASP A 295 -12.98 -11.12 -8.52
N THR A 296 -12.39 -12.28 -8.81
CA THR A 296 -12.92 -13.58 -8.34
C THR A 296 -12.68 -13.78 -6.84
N ILE A 297 -11.73 -13.03 -6.28
CA ILE A 297 -11.43 -13.03 -4.85
C ILE A 297 -11.59 -11.62 -4.32
N LYS A 298 -12.69 -11.36 -3.59
CA LYS A 298 -12.87 -10.10 -2.86
C LYS A 298 -11.81 -9.98 -1.76
N GLY A 299 -10.70 -9.35 -2.11
CA GLY A 299 -9.52 -9.25 -1.27
C GLY A 299 -8.76 -10.58 -1.24
N ILE A 300 -7.66 -10.66 -1.99
CA ILE A 300 -6.69 -11.73 -1.78
C ILE A 300 -6.16 -11.54 -0.36
N GLY A 301 -6.69 -12.32 0.57
CA GLY A 301 -6.09 -12.44 1.88
C GLY A 301 -4.70 -13.05 1.71
N GLN A 302 -3.73 -12.61 2.51
CA GLN A 302 -2.34 -13.03 2.39
C GLN A 302 -2.20 -14.56 2.32
N ALA A 303 -2.94 -15.28 3.16
CA ALA A 303 -2.94 -16.74 3.18
C ALA A 303 -3.44 -17.38 1.87
N ALA A 304 -4.47 -16.81 1.24
CA ALA A 304 -5.01 -17.32 -0.02
C ALA A 304 -4.02 -17.09 -1.17
N GLY A 305 -3.46 -15.87 -1.27
CA GLY A 305 -2.44 -15.55 -2.27
C GLY A 305 -1.19 -16.41 -2.09
N LEU A 306 -0.73 -16.61 -0.86
CA LEU A 306 0.42 -17.45 -0.55
C LEU A 306 0.18 -18.92 -0.93
N LYS A 307 -1.03 -19.44 -0.66
CA LYS A 307 -1.41 -20.79 -1.09
C LYS A 307 -1.36 -20.91 -2.61
N MET A 308 -1.94 -19.95 -3.35
CA MET A 308 -1.91 -19.95 -4.81
C MET A 308 -0.48 -19.93 -5.36
N ARG A 309 0.38 -19.05 -4.84
CA ARG A 309 1.80 -18.99 -5.25
C ARG A 309 2.52 -20.31 -4.96
N ARG A 310 2.33 -20.91 -3.79
CA ARG A 310 2.95 -22.21 -3.44
C ARG A 310 2.45 -23.33 -4.35
N ASP A 311 1.16 -23.37 -4.64
CA ASP A 311 0.59 -24.36 -5.56
C ASP A 311 1.18 -24.19 -6.97
N ALA A 312 1.36 -22.95 -7.44
CA ALA A 312 2.04 -22.67 -8.71
C ALA A 312 3.52 -23.10 -8.69
N LEU A 313 4.26 -22.76 -7.63
CA LEU A 313 5.66 -23.18 -7.47
C LEU A 313 5.82 -24.71 -7.45
N ARG A 314 4.90 -25.45 -6.82
CA ARG A 314 4.89 -26.92 -6.87
C ARG A 314 4.69 -27.45 -8.29
N ARG A 315 3.75 -26.87 -9.05
CA ARG A 315 3.54 -27.25 -10.45
C ARG A 315 4.77 -26.98 -11.33
N LEU A 316 5.55 -25.96 -10.99
CA LEU A 316 6.82 -25.62 -11.65
C LEU A 316 8.01 -26.45 -11.16
N GLY A 317 7.84 -27.36 -10.19
CA GLY A 317 8.92 -28.16 -9.63
C GLY A 317 9.85 -27.40 -8.67
N ARG A 318 9.51 -26.18 -8.25
CA ARG A 318 10.31 -25.33 -7.34
C ARG A 318 9.93 -25.61 -5.88
N LEU A 319 10.18 -26.85 -5.44
CA LEU A 319 9.74 -27.36 -4.15
C LEU A 319 10.38 -26.59 -2.98
N ASP A 320 11.66 -26.25 -3.11
CA ASP A 320 12.44 -25.45 -2.15
C ASP A 320 11.77 -24.10 -1.80
N LEU A 321 11.18 -23.44 -2.80
CA LEU A 321 10.45 -22.18 -2.61
C LEU A 321 9.04 -22.43 -2.08
N SER A 322 8.37 -23.48 -2.54
CA SER A 322 6.98 -23.78 -2.17
C SER A 322 6.82 -24.28 -0.72
N GLU A 323 7.88 -24.90 -0.17
CA GLU A 323 7.92 -25.52 1.15
C GLU A 323 8.54 -24.61 2.22
N LYS A 324 8.91 -23.37 1.86
CA LYS A 324 9.37 -22.38 2.83
C LYS A 324 8.40 -22.28 4.02
N PRO A 325 8.90 -22.05 5.25
CA PRO A 325 8.03 -21.74 6.39
C PRO A 325 7.08 -20.59 6.08
N LEU A 326 5.88 -20.60 6.67
CA LEU A 326 4.96 -19.47 6.53
C LEU A 326 5.60 -18.19 7.10
N PRO A 327 5.43 -17.03 6.46
CA PRO A 327 5.85 -15.76 7.03
C PRO A 327 5.25 -15.58 8.41
N LYS A 328 6.08 -15.14 9.36
CA LYS A 328 5.66 -14.89 10.74
C LYS A 328 5.42 -13.41 10.93
N TYR A 329 4.35 -13.07 11.62
CA TYR A 329 4.22 -11.73 12.16
C TYR A 329 5.31 -11.49 13.21
N PRO A 330 5.77 -10.23 13.38
CA PRO A 330 6.63 -9.89 14.49
C PRO A 330 6.02 -10.33 15.83
N PRO A 331 6.84 -10.59 16.86
CA PRO A 331 6.30 -10.82 18.18
C PRO A 331 5.46 -9.59 18.58
N GLY A 332 4.17 -9.82 18.85
CA GLY A 332 3.29 -8.79 19.36
C GLY A 332 3.76 -8.28 20.72
N ASN A 333 3.31 -7.08 21.11
CA ASN A 333 3.54 -6.59 22.45
C ASN A 333 2.79 -7.52 23.45
N PRO A 334 3.51 -8.22 24.35
CA PRO A 334 2.89 -9.20 25.25
C PRO A 334 1.89 -8.56 26.21
N GLU A 335 2.10 -7.32 26.63
CA GLU A 335 1.20 -6.58 27.51
C GLU A 335 -0.11 -6.23 26.81
N ILE A 336 -0.03 -5.79 25.55
CA ILE A 336 -1.20 -5.48 24.74
C ILE A 336 -1.95 -6.76 24.39
N GLY A 337 -1.22 -7.84 24.06
CA GLY A 337 -1.79 -9.16 23.89
C GLY A 337 -2.55 -9.64 25.13
N ALA A 338 -1.94 -9.50 26.32
CA ALA A 338 -2.56 -9.84 27.59
C ALA A 338 -3.80 -8.97 27.87
N ARG A 339 -3.72 -7.66 27.63
CA ARG A 339 -4.85 -6.73 27.79
C ARG A 339 -6.02 -7.06 26.87
N LEU A 340 -5.75 -7.33 25.59
CA LEU A 340 -6.80 -7.71 24.63
C LEU A 340 -7.42 -9.07 24.97
N LYS A 341 -6.62 -10.01 25.47
CA LYS A 341 -7.13 -11.28 25.99
C LYS A 341 -8.06 -11.06 27.18
N ALA A 342 -7.65 -10.25 28.16
CA ALA A 342 -8.47 -9.90 29.31
C ALA A 342 -9.79 -9.20 28.92
N LEU A 343 -9.74 -8.25 27.97
CA LEU A 343 -10.94 -7.60 27.45
C LEU A 343 -11.88 -8.59 26.76
N ARG A 344 -11.37 -9.54 25.97
CA ARG A 344 -12.19 -10.59 25.33
C ARG A 344 -12.82 -11.50 26.36
N GLU A 345 -12.10 -11.87 27.41
CA GLU A 345 -12.64 -12.69 28.50
C GLU A 345 -13.72 -11.93 29.27
N GLN A 346 -13.51 -10.64 29.55
CA GLN A 346 -14.51 -9.76 30.16
C GLN A 346 -15.77 -9.66 29.29
N SER A 347 -15.65 -9.39 27.99
CA SER A 347 -16.79 -9.33 27.07
C SER A 347 -17.56 -10.66 26.99
N LYS A 348 -16.85 -11.79 26.97
CA LYS A 348 -17.49 -13.13 27.02
C LYS A 348 -18.23 -13.37 28.34
N SER A 349 -17.69 -12.86 29.45
CA SER A 349 -18.33 -12.99 30.76
C SER A 349 -19.62 -12.16 30.85
N LEU A 350 -19.59 -10.93 30.31
CA LEU A 350 -20.75 -10.04 30.22
C LEU A 350 -21.84 -10.62 29.31
N SER A 351 -21.50 -11.09 28.10
CA SER A 351 -22.48 -11.70 27.20
C SER A 351 -23.11 -12.95 27.81
N LYS A 352 -22.34 -13.72 28.59
CA LYS A 352 -22.85 -14.89 29.31
C LYS A 352 -23.77 -14.50 30.47
N ALA A 353 -23.46 -13.42 31.20
CA ALA A 353 -24.32 -12.90 32.25
C ALA A 353 -25.66 -12.38 31.69
N GLU A 354 -25.61 -11.59 30.61
CA GLU A 354 -26.80 -11.09 29.90
C GLU A 354 -27.69 -12.22 29.38
N SER A 355 -27.10 -13.30 28.85
CA SER A 355 -27.86 -14.47 28.41
C SER A 355 -28.54 -15.24 29.54
N ARG A 356 -28.08 -15.09 30.79
CA ARG A 356 -28.69 -15.75 31.97
C ARG A 356 -29.76 -14.89 32.64
N SER A 357 -29.74 -13.57 32.44
CA SER A 357 -30.69 -12.64 33.05
C SER A 357 -31.98 -12.46 32.26
N VAL A 358 -32.15 -13.10 31.10
CA VAL A 358 -33.44 -13.12 30.39
C VAL A 358 -34.39 -14.04 31.16
N PRO A 359 -35.39 -13.50 31.89
CA PRO A 359 -36.31 -14.33 32.63
C PRO A 359 -37.13 -15.15 31.64
N LEU A 360 -37.23 -16.46 31.87
CA LEU A 360 -38.28 -17.28 31.29
C LEU A 360 -39.61 -16.74 31.80
N ASN A 361 -40.19 -15.78 31.07
CA ASN A 361 -41.59 -15.40 31.23
C ASN A 361 -42.43 -16.58 30.74
N ALA A 362 -42.57 -17.56 31.62
CA ALA A 362 -43.50 -18.66 31.49
C ALA A 362 -44.89 -18.18 31.95
N GLY A 363 -45.79 -17.99 30.97
CA GLY A 363 -47.24 -17.86 31.18
C GLY A 363 -47.70 -16.43 31.50
N THR A 364 -48.87 -15.95 31.08
CA THR A 364 -50.08 -16.60 30.55
C THR A 364 -50.89 -15.56 29.77
N GLY A 365 -51.43 -15.89 28.59
CA GLY A 365 -52.34 -14.98 27.88
C GLY A 365 -52.67 -15.44 26.47
N SER A 366 -53.58 -16.39 26.37
CA SER A 366 -54.19 -16.89 25.14
C SER A 366 -55.05 -15.83 24.45
N THR A 367 -54.75 -15.51 23.18
CA THR A 367 -55.73 -14.98 22.23
C THR A 367 -55.49 -15.59 20.84
N PRO A 368 -56.50 -16.21 20.21
CA PRO A 368 -56.36 -16.79 18.88
C PRO A 368 -56.65 -15.74 17.80
N SER A 369 -55.79 -15.65 16.79
CA SER A 369 -56.05 -14.91 15.54
C SER A 369 -55.01 -15.27 14.47
N PRO A 370 -55.32 -15.08 13.17
CA PRO A 370 -55.71 -16.21 12.33
C PRO A 370 -54.65 -16.63 11.32
N VAL A 371 -54.90 -17.84 10.83
CA VAL A 371 -54.27 -18.57 9.72
C VAL A 371 -53.73 -17.67 8.60
N GLN A 372 -52.41 -17.72 8.42
CA GLN A 372 -51.77 -17.45 7.12
C GLN A 372 -50.92 -18.65 6.70
N GLN A 373 -51.03 -18.94 5.40
CA GLN A 373 -50.66 -20.16 4.68
C GLN A 373 -49.14 -20.46 4.64
N PRO A 374 -48.75 -21.72 4.33
CA PRO A 374 -47.38 -22.18 4.46
C PRO A 374 -46.54 -21.84 3.23
N VAL A 375 -45.39 -21.18 3.43
CA VAL A 375 -44.32 -21.14 2.42
C VAL A 375 -43.16 -22.02 2.90
N SER A 376 -42.86 -23.00 2.05
CA SER A 376 -41.81 -24.02 2.14
C SER A 376 -40.45 -23.48 2.59
N LYS A 377 -39.91 -24.03 3.69
CA LYS A 377 -38.53 -23.86 4.14
C LYS A 377 -37.66 -25.02 3.64
N ARG A 378 -36.66 -24.72 2.81
CA ARG A 378 -35.44 -25.53 2.66
C ARG A 378 -34.35 -24.92 3.55
N ALA A 379 -33.74 -25.77 4.35
CA ALA A 379 -32.67 -25.43 5.29
C ALA A 379 -31.35 -25.14 4.58
N TYR A 380 -30.59 -24.16 5.08
CA TYR A 380 -29.14 -24.26 5.26
C TYR A 380 -28.69 -23.35 6.42
N SER A 381 -28.00 -23.98 7.36
CA SER A 381 -27.31 -23.39 8.51
C SER A 381 -25.91 -22.93 8.12
N THR A 382 -25.58 -21.65 8.32
CA THR A 382 -24.21 -21.17 8.62
C THR A 382 -24.28 -19.76 9.20
N LEU A 383 -23.74 -19.59 10.40
CA LEU A 383 -23.56 -18.30 11.10
C LEU A 383 -22.55 -17.40 10.36
N PRO A 384 -22.74 -16.07 10.27
CA PRO A 384 -21.69 -15.16 9.81
C PRO A 384 -21.01 -14.44 10.99
N ALA A 385 -19.68 -14.44 10.98
CA ALA A 385 -18.87 -13.51 11.75
C ALA A 385 -18.92 -12.10 11.12
N PRO A 386 -19.17 -11.00 11.87
CA PRO A 386 -19.15 -9.65 11.33
C PRO A 386 -17.96 -8.85 11.87
N ALA A 387 -16.91 -8.74 11.07
CA ALA A 387 -15.95 -7.62 11.02
C ALA A 387 -14.90 -8.00 9.97
N LEU A 388 -14.82 -7.24 8.87
CA LEU A 388 -13.94 -7.33 7.68
C LEU A 388 -14.68 -7.41 6.33
N ARG A 389 -16.01 -7.58 6.31
CA ARG A 389 -16.79 -7.72 5.06
C ARG A 389 -16.98 -6.46 4.19
N ASN A 390 -16.57 -5.26 4.62
CA ASN A 390 -17.17 -4.02 4.10
C ASN A 390 -16.30 -3.05 3.29
N MET A 391 -14.99 -3.26 3.08
CA MET A 391 -14.20 -2.23 2.38
C MET A 391 -14.46 -2.14 0.87
N PHE A 392 -14.59 -3.25 0.15
CA PHE A 392 -14.80 -3.22 -1.31
C PHE A 392 -16.28 -3.23 -1.75
N SER A 393 -17.20 -3.67 -0.88
CA SER A 393 -18.64 -3.70 -1.21
C SER A 393 -19.31 -2.32 -1.12
N VAL A 394 -18.81 -1.40 -0.30
CA VAL A 394 -19.37 -0.06 -0.14
C VAL A 394 -18.98 0.83 -1.32
N ALA A 395 -17.72 0.77 -1.77
CA ALA A 395 -17.25 1.50 -2.94
C ALA A 395 -18.06 1.14 -4.21
N ARG A 396 -18.39 -0.14 -4.43
CA ARG A 396 -19.18 -0.55 -5.60
C ARG A 396 -20.68 -0.28 -5.53
N LYS A 397 -21.28 -0.27 -4.34
CA LYS A 397 -22.71 0.07 -4.19
C LYS A 397 -22.96 1.56 -4.41
N LEU A 398 -22.01 2.43 -4.07
CA LEU A 398 -22.09 3.86 -4.41
C LEU A 398 -21.92 4.12 -5.90
N VAL A 399 -21.00 3.43 -6.59
CA VAL A 399 -20.78 3.60 -8.05
C VAL A 399 -21.98 3.15 -8.88
N ARG A 400 -22.75 2.15 -8.43
CA ARG A 400 -24.01 1.74 -9.08
C ARG A 400 -25.22 2.62 -8.72
N PHE A 401 -25.10 3.47 -7.71
CA PHE A 401 -26.15 4.42 -7.31
C PHE A 401 -25.96 5.81 -7.95
N LEU A 402 -24.78 6.06 -8.54
CA LEU A 402 -24.39 7.32 -9.18
C LEU A 402 -24.23 7.20 -10.71
N ARG A 403 -24.57 6.04 -11.28
CA ARG A 403 -24.93 5.85 -12.68
C ARG A 403 -26.44 5.63 -12.73
#